data_AF-A0A933HLT9-F1
#
_entry.id   AF-A0A933HLT9-F1
#
_cell.length_a   1.000
_cell.length_b   1.000
_cell.length_c   1.000
_cell.angle_alpha   90.00
_cell.angle_beta   90.00
_cell.angle_gamma   90.00
#
_symmetry.space_group_name_H-M   'P 1'
#
loop_
_entity.id
_entity.type
_entity.pdbx_description
1 polymer ?
#
loop_
_entity_poly.entity_id
_entity_poly.type
_entity_poly.pdbx_seq_one_letter_code
_entity_poly.pdbx_strand_id
1 'polypeptide(L)'
;MWSYSWEPYSVEVIMEARVQSVSELAVRIAQDPALAAKIKDNPAEAIASLAAPLQSDVWIYRMVVAALGLAVLTGVIGAVVLAMAAKPIPEVLVALGSAAVGALAGLLAPSPAAR
;
A
#
# COMPACT_ATOMS: atom_id res chain seq x y z
N MET A 1 13.85 20.61 35.63
CA MET A 1 14.17 21.21 34.32
C MET A 1 14.56 20.07 33.38
N TRP A 2 13.59 19.54 32.63
CA TRP A 2 13.82 18.49 31.62
C TRP A 2 13.30 19.06 30.31
N SER A 3 14.22 19.40 29.41
CA SER A 3 13.92 19.88 28.06
C SER A 3 13.70 18.66 27.17
N TYR A 4 12.46 18.41 26.79
CA TYR A 4 12.16 17.47 25.72
C TYR A 4 12.54 18.12 24.39
N SER A 5 13.69 17.76 23.86
CA SER A 5 14.08 18.00 22.47
C SER A 5 13.44 16.93 21.60
N TRP A 6 12.22 17.17 21.13
CA TRP A 6 11.69 16.48 19.97
C TRP A 6 12.26 17.17 18.72
N GLU A 7 13.24 16.57 18.08
CA GLU A 7 13.49 16.84 16.67
C GLU A 7 12.21 16.42 15.92
N PRO A 8 11.59 17.29 15.11
CA PRO A 8 10.58 16.83 14.19
C PRO A 8 11.30 15.84 13.27
N TYR A 9 10.87 14.58 13.31
CA TYR A 9 11.13 13.68 12.21
C TYR A 9 10.65 14.42 10.96
N SER A 10 11.61 14.93 10.20
CA SER A 10 11.44 15.29 8.80
C SER A 10 11.02 13.99 8.13
N VAL A 11 9.72 13.72 8.20
CA VAL A 11 9.05 12.92 7.19
C VAL A 11 9.21 13.78 5.95
N GLU A 12 10.37 13.65 5.31
CA GLU A 12 10.55 13.96 3.92
C GLU A 12 9.64 12.96 3.21
N VAL A 13 8.35 13.29 3.25
CA VAL A 13 7.34 12.79 2.35
C VAL A 13 7.86 13.27 1.01
N ILE A 14 8.75 12.48 0.42
CA ILE A 14 8.91 12.45 -1.02
C ILE A 14 7.56 11.91 -1.47
N MET A 15 6.61 12.84 -1.59
CA MET A 15 5.44 12.69 -2.43
C MET A 15 6.05 12.29 -3.76
N GLU A 16 6.05 11.00 -4.05
CA GLU A 16 5.98 10.55 -5.42
C GLU A 16 4.81 11.31 -6.00
N ALA A 17 5.14 12.38 -6.71
CA ALA A 17 4.18 13.30 -7.24
C ALA A 17 3.49 12.52 -8.36
N ARG A 18 2.45 11.80 -7.97
CA ARG A 18 1.31 11.50 -8.81
C ARG A 18 1.00 12.80 -9.50
N VAL A 19 0.81 12.76 -10.80
CA VAL A 19 0.36 13.95 -11.49
C VAL A 19 -1.07 14.22 -11.03
N GLN A 20 -1.20 15.00 -9.97
CA GLN A 20 -2.47 15.26 -9.31
C GLN A 20 -3.28 16.30 -10.09
N SER A 21 -2.62 17.05 -10.97
CA SER A 21 -3.23 18.08 -11.79
C SER A 21 -2.64 18.13 -13.20
N VAL A 22 -3.49 18.46 -14.17
CA VAL A 22 -3.10 18.78 -15.54
C VAL A 22 -2.03 19.89 -15.63
N SER A 23 -1.93 20.74 -14.62
CA SER A 23 -0.88 21.76 -14.52
C SER A 23 0.51 21.17 -14.29
N GLU A 24 0.64 20.11 -13.49
CA GLU A 24 1.92 19.45 -13.25
C GLU A 24 2.36 18.60 -14.47
N LEU A 25 1.39 17.98 -15.16
CA LEU A 25 1.61 17.36 -16.48
C LEU A 25 2.20 18.39 -17.46
N ALA A 26 1.61 19.59 -17.55
CA ALA A 26 2.08 20.64 -18.45
C ALA A 26 3.52 21.08 -18.16
N VAL A 27 3.90 21.16 -16.88
CA VAL A 27 5.28 21.49 -16.47
C VAL A 27 6.26 20.39 -16.87
N ARG A 28 5.93 19.11 -16.65
CA ARG A 28 6.81 17.99 -17.05
C ARG A 28 6.95 17.85 -18.56
N ILE A 29 5.91 18.12 -19.32
CA ILE A 29 5.95 18.15 -20.79
C ILE A 29 6.87 19.28 -21.29
N ALA A 30 6.85 20.42 -20.61
CA ALA A 30 7.73 21.54 -20.94
C ALA A 30 9.20 21.28 -20.60
N GLN A 31 9.48 20.40 -19.62
CA GLN A 31 10.82 20.07 -19.15
C GLN A 31 11.43 18.82 -19.82
N ASP A 32 10.60 17.90 -20.32
CA ASP A 32 11.05 16.66 -20.96
C ASP A 32 10.64 16.60 -22.45
N PRO A 33 11.57 16.90 -23.39
CA PRO A 33 11.30 16.88 -24.82
C PRO A 33 10.97 15.47 -25.35
N ALA A 34 11.39 14.40 -24.66
CA ALA A 34 11.06 13.02 -25.06
C ALA A 34 9.61 12.66 -24.67
N LEU A 35 9.12 13.18 -23.55
CA LEU A 35 7.71 13.04 -23.15
C LEU A 35 6.78 13.83 -24.08
N ALA A 36 7.21 15.02 -24.50
CA ALA A 36 6.50 15.85 -25.46
C ALA A 36 6.36 15.16 -26.83
N ALA A 37 7.41 14.46 -27.30
CA ALA A 37 7.37 13.68 -28.52
C ALA A 37 6.37 12.51 -28.43
N LYS A 38 6.40 11.73 -27.33
CA LYS A 38 5.49 10.60 -27.12
C LYS A 38 4.02 11.01 -27.05
N ILE A 39 3.71 12.15 -26.42
CA ILE A 39 2.34 12.67 -26.36
C ILE A 39 1.87 13.18 -27.74
N LYS A 40 2.79 13.72 -28.55
CA LYS A 40 2.49 14.20 -29.90
C LYS A 40 2.21 13.06 -30.87
N ASP A 41 2.92 11.94 -30.73
CA ASP A 41 2.73 10.75 -31.56
C ASP A 41 1.46 9.97 -31.15
N ASN A 42 1.24 9.75 -29.84
CA ASN A 42 0.06 9.03 -29.36
C ASN A 42 -0.41 9.51 -27.97
N PRO A 43 -1.30 10.53 -27.90
CA PRO A 43 -1.64 11.20 -26.65
C PRO A 43 -2.41 10.30 -25.68
N ALA A 44 -3.27 9.39 -26.19
CA ALA A 44 -4.08 8.52 -25.36
C ALA A 44 -3.24 7.47 -24.61
N GLU A 45 -2.28 6.86 -25.30
CA GLU A 45 -1.38 5.84 -24.73
C GLU A 45 -0.38 6.45 -23.75
N ALA A 46 0.17 7.63 -24.06
CA ALA A 46 1.06 8.36 -23.18
C ALA A 46 0.38 8.71 -21.84
N ILE A 47 -0.85 9.22 -21.88
CA ILE A 47 -1.64 9.52 -20.67
C ILE A 47 -1.98 8.22 -19.91
N ALA A 48 -2.32 7.13 -20.60
CA ALA A 48 -2.60 5.85 -19.97
C ALA A 48 -1.37 5.28 -19.22
N SER A 49 -0.17 5.43 -19.78
CA SER A 49 1.08 5.00 -19.13
C SER A 49 1.45 5.86 -17.90
N LEU A 50 1.02 7.12 -17.86
CA LEU A 50 1.21 8.03 -16.73
C LEU A 50 0.14 7.84 -15.65
N ALA A 51 -1.06 7.39 -16.05
CA ALA A 51 -2.15 7.03 -15.17
C ALA A 51 -2.06 5.59 -14.64
N ALA A 52 -1.16 4.78 -15.21
CA ALA A 52 -0.89 3.44 -14.72
C ALA A 52 -0.46 3.55 -13.24
N PRO A 53 -1.22 2.97 -12.31
CA PRO A 53 -0.93 3.09 -10.89
C PRO A 53 0.45 2.51 -10.60
N LEU A 54 1.04 2.94 -9.48
CA LEU A 54 2.28 2.45 -8.86
C LEU A 54 2.23 0.94 -8.53
N GLN A 55 1.98 0.10 -9.54
CA GLN A 55 2.05 -1.36 -9.48
C GLN A 55 3.49 -1.85 -9.26
N SER A 56 4.47 -0.93 -9.30
CA SER A 56 5.89 -1.25 -9.19
C SER A 56 6.35 -1.59 -7.78
N ASP A 57 5.61 -1.25 -6.72
CA ASP A 57 6.07 -1.56 -5.36
C ASP A 57 5.63 -2.95 -4.88
N VAL A 58 5.99 -3.95 -5.68
CA VAL A 58 5.82 -5.38 -5.41
C VAL A 58 6.46 -5.74 -4.06
N TRP A 59 7.49 -5.02 -3.64
CA TRP A 59 8.13 -5.19 -2.33
C TRP A 59 7.22 -4.80 -1.18
N ILE A 60 6.58 -3.62 -1.23
CA ILE A 60 5.61 -3.21 -0.22
C ILE A 60 4.43 -4.18 -0.17
N TYR A 61 3.89 -4.55 -1.34
CA TYR A 61 2.82 -5.54 -1.44
C TYR A 61 3.22 -6.86 -0.75
N ARG A 62 4.42 -7.38 -1.06
CA ARG A 62 4.94 -8.62 -0.48
C ARG A 62 5.16 -8.52 1.02
N MET A 63 5.69 -7.41 1.52
CA MET A 63 5.91 -7.20 2.97
C MET A 63 4.58 -7.17 3.72
N VAL A 64 3.58 -6.44 3.21
CA VAL A 64 2.26 -6.35 3.85
C VAL A 64 1.55 -7.70 3.85
N VAL A 65 1.52 -8.41 2.71
CA VAL A 65 0.90 -9.74 2.62
C VAL A 65 1.65 -10.76 3.48
N ALA A 66 2.99 -10.72 3.51
CA ALA A 66 3.78 -11.60 4.36
C ALA A 66 3.54 -11.34 5.85
N ALA A 67 3.48 -10.07 6.28
CA ALA A 67 3.21 -9.72 7.67
C ALA A 67 1.79 -10.13 8.10
N LEU A 68 0.78 -9.86 7.26
CA LEU A 68 -0.61 -10.28 7.52
C LEU A 68 -0.74 -11.80 7.54
N GLY A 69 -0.12 -12.50 6.59
CA GLY A 69 -0.11 -13.96 6.54
C GLY A 69 0.58 -14.58 7.77
N LEU A 70 1.74 -14.05 8.17
CA LEU A 70 2.44 -14.47 9.37
C LEU A 70 1.60 -14.22 10.63
N ALA A 71 0.93 -13.09 10.75
CA ALA A 71 0.05 -12.80 11.89
C ALA A 71 -1.06 -13.84 12.01
N VAL A 72 -1.71 -14.20 10.89
CA VAL A 72 -2.75 -15.25 10.86
C VAL A 72 -2.15 -16.61 11.25
N LEU A 73 -1.04 -17.02 10.64
CA LEU A 73 -0.40 -18.31 10.94
C LEU A 73 0.01 -18.42 12.41
N THR A 74 0.62 -17.36 12.95
CA THR A 74 1.04 -17.31 14.35
C THR A 74 -0.16 -17.35 15.28
N GLY A 75 -1.25 -16.66 14.94
CA GLY A 75 -2.52 -16.72 15.67
C GLY A 75 -3.13 -18.12 15.67
N VAL A 76 -3.18 -18.80 14.52
CA VAL A 76 -3.69 -20.17 14.40
C VAL A 76 -2.84 -21.15 15.21
N ILE A 77 -1.52 -21.09 15.08
CA ILE A 77 -0.59 -21.96 15.83
C ILE A 77 -0.75 -21.70 17.33
N GLY A 78 -0.78 -20.43 17.76
CA GLY A 78 -0.98 -20.06 19.16
C GLY A 78 -2.31 -20.57 19.72
N ALA A 79 -3.39 -20.48 18.94
CA ALA A 79 -4.71 -21.00 19.30
C ALA A 79 -4.68 -22.53 19.48
N VAL A 80 -4.05 -23.26 18.55
CA VAL A 80 -3.92 -24.72 18.60
C VAL A 80 -3.12 -25.15 19.84
N VAL A 81 -2.00 -24.48 20.12
CA VAL A 81 -1.17 -24.77 21.31
C VAL A 81 -1.95 -24.51 22.60
N LEU A 82 -2.69 -23.40 22.69
CA LEU A 82 -3.54 -23.10 23.86
C LEU A 82 -4.66 -24.12 24.04
N ALA A 83 -5.30 -24.53 22.93
CA ALA A 83 -6.34 -25.55 22.94
C ALA A 83 -5.80 -26.91 23.43
N MET A 84 -4.60 -27.30 23.00
CA MET A 84 -3.92 -28.50 23.50
C MET A 84 -3.57 -28.41 24.99
N ALA A 85 -3.29 -27.20 25.48
CA ALA A 85 -3.05 -26.93 26.90
C ALA A 85 -4.34 -26.77 27.73
N ALA A 86 -5.52 -27.05 27.13
CA ALA A 86 -6.85 -26.86 27.74
C ALA A 86 -7.07 -25.45 28.33
N LYS A 87 -6.39 -24.45 27.76
CA LYS A 87 -6.43 -23.06 28.23
C LYS A 87 -7.38 -22.25 27.34
N PRO A 88 -8.17 -21.32 27.91
CA PRO A 88 -9.07 -20.50 27.10
C PRO A 88 -8.27 -19.68 26.08
N ILE A 89 -8.74 -19.69 24.84
CA ILE A 89 -8.16 -18.90 23.76
C ILE A 89 -8.57 -17.43 23.97
N PRO A 90 -7.63 -16.48 24.04
CA PRO A 90 -7.96 -15.07 24.22
C PRO A 90 -8.80 -14.54 23.05
N GLU A 91 -9.86 -13.79 23.35
CA GLU A 91 -10.71 -13.17 22.32
C GLU A 91 -9.92 -12.22 21.40
N VAL A 92 -8.90 -11.55 21.95
CA VAL A 92 -7.99 -10.68 21.18
C VAL A 92 -7.28 -11.45 20.06
N LEU A 93 -6.93 -12.72 20.29
CA LEU A 93 -6.28 -13.56 19.28
C LEU A 93 -7.23 -13.87 18.11
N VAL A 94 -8.50 -14.14 18.43
CA VAL A 94 -9.56 -14.38 17.43
C VAL A 94 -9.86 -13.10 16.66
N ALA A 95 -9.98 -11.96 17.35
CA ALA A 95 -10.22 -10.65 16.74
C ALA A 95 -9.09 -10.24 15.78
N LEU A 96 -7.82 -10.48 16.16
CA LEU A 96 -6.66 -10.25 15.30
C LEU A 96 -6.70 -11.12 14.04
N GLY A 97 -7.03 -12.41 14.19
CA GLY A 97 -7.18 -13.33 13.06
C GLY A 97 -8.25 -12.87 12.08
N SER A 98 -9.44 -12.49 12.59
CA SER A 98 -10.54 -11.98 11.77
C SER A 98 -10.19 -10.67 11.06
N ALA A 99 -9.52 -9.75 11.75
CA ALA A 99 -9.07 -8.48 11.17
C ALA A 99 -8.06 -8.70 10.04
N ALA A 100 -7.09 -9.60 10.24
CA ALA A 100 -6.09 -9.92 9.23
C ALA A 100 -6.71 -10.60 8.00
N VAL A 101 -7.65 -11.53 8.19
CA VAL A 101 -8.40 -12.15 7.07
C VAL A 101 -9.25 -11.12 6.33
N GLY A 102 -9.90 -10.20 7.04
CA GLY A 102 -10.66 -9.10 6.43
C GLY A 102 -9.79 -8.16 5.60
N ALA A 103 -8.59 -7.81 6.09
CA ALA A 103 -7.63 -7.00 5.35
C ALA A 103 -7.13 -7.70 4.09
N LEU A 104 -6.84 -9.01 4.15
CA LEU A 104 -6.46 -9.80 2.98
C LEU A 104 -7.61 -9.88 1.95
N ALA A 105 -8.84 -10.09 2.41
CA ALA A 105 -10.02 -10.06 1.53
C ALA A 105 -10.20 -8.70 0.86
N GLY A 106 -9.98 -7.60 1.58
CA GLY A 106 -10.04 -6.24 1.03
C GLY A 106 -8.94 -5.95 -0.01
N LEU A 107 -7.72 -6.46 0.20
CA LEU A 107 -6.60 -6.30 -0.72
C LEU A 107 -6.77 -7.15 -2.01
N LEU A 108 -7.43 -8.30 -1.90
CA LEU A 108 -7.74 -9.18 -3.03
C LEU A 108 -9.11 -8.91 -3.67
N ALA A 109 -9.88 -7.97 -3.12
CA ALA A 109 -11.17 -7.61 -3.68
C ALA A 109 -10.96 -6.99 -5.08
N PRO A 110 -11.68 -7.47 -6.12
CA PRO A 110 -11.58 -6.89 -7.44
C PRO A 110 -12.00 -5.41 -7.38
N SER A 111 -11.22 -4.53 -8.02
CA SER A 111 -11.57 -3.12 -8.10
C SER A 111 -12.97 -2.97 -8.73
N PRO A 112 -13.85 -2.11 -8.19
CA PRO A 112 -15.18 -1.92 -8.74
C PRO A 112 -15.09 -1.63 -10.24
N ALA A 113 -15.58 -2.54 -11.07
CA ALA A 113 -15.74 -2.27 -12.49
C ALA A 113 -16.81 -1.17 -12.59
N ALA A 114 -16.35 0.07 -12.81
CA ALA A 114 -17.23 1.19 -13.10
C ALA A 114 -18.08 0.80 -14.32
N ARG A 115 -19.37 0.62 -14.09
CA ARG A 115 -20.36 0.29 -15.10
C ARG A 115 -21.28 1.49 -15.29
#